data_AF-A0A0F9ERG0-F1
#
_entry.id   AF-A0A0F9ERG0-F1
#
_cell.length_a   1.000
_cell.length_b   1.000
_cell.length_c   1.000
_cell.angle_alpha   90.00
_cell.angle_beta   90.00
_cell.angle_gamma   90.00
#
_symmetry.space_group_name_H-M   'P 1'
#
loop_
_entity.id
_entity.type
_entity.pdbx_description
1 polymer ?
#
loop_
_entity_poly.entity_id
_entity_poly.type
_entity_poly.pdbx_seq_one_letter_code
_entity_poly.pdbx_strand_id
1 'polypeptide(L)'
;MPTLGQKDFSSGWTPSDNEIQGDLKGLLRMDNLQLDERGAVTLTRGMAKISQTFTKPVQTCYSKVLNNVKTRYVGTGDASVANGGVITRSLGGSSSFSQVPDMVAVHSVEHAYTSAMNYVIIASSNVKKKDDGTDFRDLGIEIPGAAPAVLADPKQTLDVSGNYLGYTLEEGTLLTYPKVDEIQFLTSSTTGRGIVQNEENINSTNFGNASGNDNPDDIFKINFEVADSSKLVKLRIEFALVPLPITPTEPLSDSYFIEFPASDPQWNIGTDIFSVLQAKRSDFTKQGNDASKTWEFIKGIRITVTTSSSILVSFDVIVFEGGQGQLNGRYQYVQVNVHNDSGRLSPSPVSAKSLTIVAASQSVKVTPDPPTKIGQFP
;
A
#
# COMPACT_ATOMS: atom_id res chain seq x y z
N MET A 1 -39.99 47.12 15.05
CA MET A 1 -41.31 46.52 15.33
C MET A 1 -41.85 45.93 14.03
N PRO A 2 -42.25 44.66 13.98
CA PRO A 2 -42.88 44.11 12.79
C PRO A 2 -44.24 44.81 12.58
N THR A 3 -44.42 45.38 11.40
CA THR A 3 -45.66 46.05 10.99
C THR A 3 -46.72 44.99 10.71
N LEU A 4 -47.79 44.95 11.51
CA LEU A 4 -48.95 44.12 11.22
C LEU A 4 -49.59 44.62 9.91
N GLY A 5 -49.67 43.74 8.90
CA GLY A 5 -50.23 44.07 7.58
C GLY A 5 -51.74 44.31 7.58
N GLN A 6 -52.43 43.88 8.65
CA GLN A 6 -53.86 44.05 8.83
C GLN A 6 -54.13 45.07 9.94
N LYS A 7 -54.94 46.08 9.62
CA LYS A 7 -55.23 47.22 10.50
C LYS A 7 -56.69 47.30 10.94
N ASP A 8 -57.56 46.47 10.36
CA ASP A 8 -58.97 46.41 10.70
C ASP A 8 -59.26 45.09 11.43
N PHE A 9 -59.74 45.24 12.66
CA PHE A 9 -60.08 44.18 13.60
C PHE A 9 -61.49 44.35 14.15
N SER A 10 -62.36 45.07 13.41
CA SER A 10 -63.70 45.45 13.87
C SER A 10 -64.57 44.28 14.30
N SER A 11 -64.34 43.10 13.74
CA SER A 11 -65.15 41.91 14.03
C SER A 11 -64.74 41.22 15.34
N GLY A 12 -63.65 41.66 15.98
CA GLY A 12 -63.29 41.23 17.33
C GLY A 12 -63.04 39.73 17.43
N TRP A 13 -63.74 39.05 18.32
CA TRP A 13 -63.59 37.60 18.53
C TRP A 13 -64.61 36.83 17.70
N THR A 14 -64.13 36.04 16.74
CA THR A 14 -64.96 35.22 15.84
C THR A 14 -64.62 33.73 15.99
N PRO A 15 -64.97 33.09 17.12
CA PRO A 15 -64.55 31.73 17.44
C PRO A 15 -65.12 30.64 16.52
N SER A 16 -66.24 30.93 15.85
CA SER A 16 -66.99 29.97 15.03
C SER A 16 -66.64 30.05 13.54
N ASP A 17 -65.73 30.94 13.16
CA ASP A 17 -65.33 31.14 11.76
C ASP A 17 -64.51 29.96 11.25
N ASN A 18 -64.80 29.50 10.04
CA ASN A 18 -64.07 28.41 9.43
C ASN A 18 -62.72 28.88 8.83
N GLU A 19 -61.78 27.96 8.69
CA GLU A 19 -60.39 28.24 8.26
C GLU A 19 -60.29 28.85 6.85
N ILE A 20 -61.30 28.65 5.99
CA ILE A 20 -61.24 28.95 4.55
C ILE A 20 -62.05 30.21 4.18
N GLN A 21 -63.12 30.51 4.90
CA GLN A 21 -64.09 31.57 4.63
C GLN A 21 -64.35 32.47 5.85
N GLY A 22 -63.58 32.32 6.92
CA GLY A 22 -63.69 33.15 8.12
C GLY A 22 -63.47 34.64 7.83
N ASP A 23 -64.14 35.50 8.61
CA ASP A 23 -64.07 36.93 8.42
C ASP A 23 -62.62 37.41 8.59
N LEU A 24 -62.09 38.02 7.53
CA LEU A 24 -60.75 38.57 7.53
C LEU A 24 -60.58 39.56 8.68
N LYS A 25 -61.62 40.26 9.11
CA LYS A 25 -61.59 41.30 10.16
C LYS A 25 -61.65 40.77 11.61
N GLY A 26 -61.69 39.45 11.83
CA GLY A 26 -61.62 38.87 13.16
C GLY A 26 -60.21 38.99 13.78
N LEU A 27 -60.11 39.58 14.98
CA LEU A 27 -58.87 39.69 15.78
C LEU A 27 -58.46 38.35 16.40
N LEU A 28 -59.44 37.61 16.92
CA LEU A 28 -59.23 36.38 17.66
C LEU A 28 -60.04 35.27 16.98
N ARG A 29 -59.33 34.23 16.53
CA ARG A 29 -59.90 32.98 16.03
C ARG A 29 -59.37 31.86 16.91
N MET A 30 -60.17 30.80 17.10
CA MET A 30 -59.82 29.70 18.03
C MET A 30 -58.51 28.98 17.62
N ASP A 31 -58.18 29.01 16.34
CA ASP A 31 -56.99 28.40 15.73
C ASP A 31 -55.68 29.21 15.90
N ASN A 32 -55.78 30.50 16.27
CA ASN A 32 -54.63 31.36 16.53
C ASN A 32 -54.39 31.60 18.03
N LEU A 33 -55.08 30.87 18.90
CA LEU A 33 -54.98 30.97 20.35
C LEU A 33 -54.44 29.68 20.96
N GLN A 34 -53.33 29.80 21.70
CA GLN A 34 -52.80 28.70 22.51
C GLN A 34 -52.64 29.17 23.96
N LEU A 35 -52.95 28.29 24.93
CA LEU A 35 -52.62 28.52 26.33
C LEU A 35 -51.12 28.31 26.53
N ASP A 36 -50.45 29.29 27.13
CA ASP A 36 -49.07 29.14 27.56
C ASP A 36 -48.96 28.28 28.84
N GLU A 37 -47.72 28.04 29.25
CA GLU A 37 -47.35 27.22 30.41
C GLU A 37 -47.93 27.75 31.75
N ARG A 38 -48.43 28.98 31.76
CA ARG A 38 -49.04 29.66 32.91
C ARG A 38 -50.56 29.85 32.75
N GLY A 39 -51.15 29.27 31.70
CA GLY A 39 -52.59 29.38 31.41
C GLY A 39 -53.01 30.72 30.82
N ALA A 40 -52.08 31.54 30.34
CA ALA A 40 -52.39 32.76 29.62
C ALA A 40 -52.65 32.46 28.14
N VAL A 41 -53.64 33.14 27.55
CA VAL A 41 -53.98 33.01 26.14
C VAL A 41 -52.98 33.80 25.31
N THR A 42 -52.24 33.11 24.44
CA THR A 42 -51.24 33.71 23.54
C THR A 42 -51.70 33.65 22.09
N LEU A 43 -51.43 34.73 21.35
CA LEU A 43 -51.66 34.83 19.91
C LEU A 43 -50.48 34.18 19.18
N THR A 44 -50.70 32.98 18.65
CA THR A 44 -49.69 32.25 17.87
C THR A 44 -50.11 32.22 16.40
N ARG A 45 -49.15 32.42 15.49
CA ARG A 45 -49.39 32.22 14.06
C ARG A 45 -49.82 30.76 13.85
N GLY A 46 -51.00 30.54 13.28
CA GLY A 46 -51.54 29.19 13.03
C GLY A 46 -50.49 28.22 12.50
N MET A 47 -50.39 27.06 13.15
CA MET A 47 -49.48 25.99 12.74
C MET A 47 -50.19 25.10 11.73
N ALA A 48 -49.81 25.18 10.46
CA ALA A 48 -50.30 24.24 9.45
C ALA A 48 -49.48 22.93 9.51
N LYS A 49 -50.18 21.79 9.53
CA LYS A 49 -49.55 20.47 9.39
C LYS A 49 -48.90 20.39 8.01
N ILE A 50 -47.57 20.39 7.97
CA ILE A 50 -46.80 20.45 6.70
C ILE A 50 -46.92 19.16 5.90
N SER A 51 -47.19 18.02 6.55
CA SER A 51 -47.36 16.73 5.88
C SER A 51 -48.06 15.70 6.78
N GLN A 52 -48.89 14.82 6.20
CA GLN A 52 -49.42 13.63 6.89
C GLN A 52 -48.52 12.39 6.69
N THR A 53 -47.45 12.53 5.93
CA THR A 53 -46.68 11.40 5.38
C THR A 53 -45.65 10.83 6.38
N PHE A 54 -45.41 11.49 7.51
CA PHE A 54 -44.46 10.99 8.50
C PHE A 54 -45.10 9.89 9.35
N THR A 55 -44.63 8.65 9.15
CA THR A 55 -45.06 7.46 9.90
C THR A 55 -44.32 7.28 11.23
N LYS A 56 -43.29 8.10 11.49
CA LYS A 56 -42.48 8.11 12.70
C LYS A 56 -42.44 9.51 13.32
N PRO A 57 -42.17 9.64 14.63
CA PRO A 57 -42.01 10.94 15.26
C PRO A 57 -40.96 11.79 14.56
N VAL A 58 -41.27 13.08 14.40
CA VAL A 58 -40.33 14.08 13.88
C VAL A 58 -39.40 14.48 15.00
N GLN A 59 -38.09 14.28 14.80
CA GLN A 59 -37.06 14.58 15.79
C GLN A 59 -36.43 15.95 15.54
N THR A 60 -36.15 16.23 14.27
CA THR A 60 -35.39 17.43 13.86
C THR A 60 -35.91 17.96 12.54
N CYS A 61 -35.98 19.28 12.43
CA CYS A 61 -36.36 19.97 11.20
C CYS A 61 -35.29 21.01 10.85
N TYR A 62 -34.99 21.14 9.55
CA TYR A 62 -34.10 22.19 9.04
C TYR A 62 -34.64 22.75 7.73
N SER A 63 -34.37 24.02 7.44
CA SER A 63 -34.70 24.58 6.13
C SER A 63 -33.68 25.59 5.67
N LYS A 64 -33.41 25.60 4.36
CA LYS A 64 -32.53 26.57 3.69
C LYS A 64 -33.06 26.83 2.29
N VAL A 65 -32.84 28.03 1.78
CA VAL A 65 -33.06 28.32 0.36
C VAL A 65 -31.81 27.88 -0.40
N LEU A 66 -31.97 26.92 -1.31
CA LEU A 66 -30.92 26.42 -2.21
C LEU A 66 -31.38 26.69 -3.63
N ASN A 67 -30.54 27.31 -4.47
CA ASN A 67 -30.87 27.66 -5.86
C ASN A 67 -32.23 28.38 -5.99
N ASN A 68 -32.50 29.35 -5.12
CA ASN A 68 -33.77 30.09 -5.01
C ASN A 68 -35.02 29.24 -4.65
N VAL A 69 -34.85 27.98 -4.29
CA VAL A 69 -35.93 27.08 -3.88
C VAL A 69 -35.84 26.82 -2.37
N LYS A 70 -36.94 27.07 -1.64
CA LYS A 70 -37.02 26.71 -0.22
C LYS A 70 -36.99 25.19 -0.08
N THR A 71 -35.92 24.69 0.51
CA THR A 71 -35.72 23.28 0.80
C THR A 71 -35.94 23.03 2.30
N ARG A 72 -36.71 22.00 2.63
CA ARG A 72 -36.97 21.57 4.01
C ARG A 72 -36.46 20.14 4.19
N TYR A 73 -35.82 19.88 5.32
CA TYR A 73 -35.36 18.57 5.73
C TYR A 73 -36.04 18.18 7.03
N VAL A 74 -36.45 16.92 7.13
CA VAL A 74 -37.08 16.37 8.31
C VAL A 74 -36.41 15.03 8.62
N GLY A 75 -35.85 14.94 9.82
CA GLY A 75 -35.36 13.72 10.43
C GLY A 75 -36.48 13.10 11.27
N THR A 76 -36.84 11.87 10.95
CA THR A 76 -37.87 11.11 11.66
C THR A 76 -37.26 9.85 12.24
N GLY A 77 -37.76 9.40 13.38
CA GLY A 77 -37.30 8.16 13.98
C GLY A 77 -37.90 7.89 15.36
N ASP A 78 -37.69 6.67 15.84
CA ASP A 78 -38.20 6.16 17.11
C ASP A 78 -37.01 5.69 17.96
N ALA A 79 -36.83 6.30 19.13
CA ALA A 79 -35.73 5.99 20.05
C ALA A 79 -35.71 4.52 20.49
N SER A 80 -36.85 3.81 20.43
CA SER A 80 -36.95 2.39 20.75
C SER A 80 -36.40 1.46 19.66
N VAL A 81 -36.13 1.97 18.46
CA VAL A 81 -35.64 1.19 17.31
C VAL A 81 -34.24 1.65 16.95
N ALA A 82 -33.23 0.81 17.22
CA ALA A 82 -31.87 1.05 16.75
C ALA A 82 -31.86 1.19 15.23
N ASN A 83 -31.20 2.23 14.72
CA ASN A 83 -31.18 2.56 13.30
C ASN A 83 -32.58 2.68 12.67
N GLY A 84 -33.56 3.17 13.43
CA GLY A 84 -34.93 3.39 12.97
C GLY A 84 -35.13 4.74 12.26
N GLY A 85 -34.09 5.55 12.08
CA GLY A 85 -34.20 6.91 11.56
C GLY A 85 -34.31 7.00 10.03
N VAL A 86 -34.98 8.03 9.54
CA VAL A 86 -35.07 8.37 8.10
C VAL A 86 -35.01 9.88 7.94
N ILE A 87 -34.15 10.35 7.02
CA ILE A 87 -34.11 11.76 6.62
C ILE A 87 -34.83 11.94 5.29
N THR A 88 -35.74 12.90 5.26
CA THR A 88 -36.51 13.25 4.07
C THR A 88 -36.36 14.73 3.73
N ARG A 89 -36.60 15.07 2.47
CA ARG A 89 -36.47 16.41 1.89
C ARG A 89 -37.74 16.80 1.14
N SER A 90 -38.11 18.07 1.25
CA SER A 90 -39.15 18.71 0.44
C SER A 90 -38.58 19.93 -0.29
N LEU A 91 -39.04 20.15 -1.51
CA LEU A 91 -38.66 21.25 -2.40
C LEU A 91 -39.82 22.21 -2.65
N GLY A 92 -39.50 23.50 -2.81
CA GLY A 92 -40.46 24.51 -3.29
C GLY A 92 -41.64 24.75 -2.37
N GLY A 93 -41.54 24.35 -1.10
CA GLY A 93 -42.65 24.45 -0.16
C GLY A 93 -43.67 23.31 -0.24
N SER A 94 -43.43 22.27 -1.06
CA SER A 94 -44.30 21.10 -1.21
C SER A 94 -44.62 20.41 0.13
N SER A 95 -45.83 19.86 0.25
CA SER A 95 -46.25 18.99 1.36
C SER A 95 -45.70 17.55 1.23
N SER A 96 -45.14 17.21 0.07
CA SER A 96 -44.53 15.91 -0.20
C SER A 96 -43.05 15.91 0.17
N PHE A 97 -42.64 14.87 0.88
CA PHE A 97 -41.25 14.64 1.27
C PHE A 97 -40.75 13.39 0.56
N SER A 98 -39.62 13.51 -0.14
CA SER A 98 -38.89 12.37 -0.68
C SER A 98 -37.75 12.00 0.26
N GLN A 99 -37.41 10.73 0.28
CA GLN A 99 -36.29 10.25 1.06
C GLN A 99 -34.97 10.77 0.51
N VAL A 100 -34.05 11.16 1.39
CA VAL A 100 -32.66 11.45 0.99
C VAL A 100 -31.96 10.12 0.65
N PRO A 101 -31.24 10.01 -0.48
CA PRO A 101 -30.52 8.79 -0.85
C PRO A 101 -29.57 8.31 0.28
N ASP A 102 -29.54 7.00 0.51
CA ASP A 102 -28.75 6.31 1.55
C ASP A 102 -28.97 6.80 3.00
N MET A 103 -29.98 7.64 3.25
CA MET A 103 -30.36 8.10 4.59
C MET A 103 -31.60 7.36 5.11
N VAL A 104 -31.62 6.04 4.90
CA VAL A 104 -32.56 5.07 5.47
C VAL A 104 -31.84 4.31 6.57
N ALA A 105 -32.57 4.02 7.63
CA ALA A 105 -32.03 3.28 8.77
C ALA A 105 -30.78 3.96 9.38
N VAL A 106 -30.84 5.29 9.47
CA VAL A 106 -29.82 6.08 10.16
C VAL A 106 -30.15 6.16 11.66
N HIS A 107 -29.34 6.88 12.46
CA HIS A 107 -29.57 6.99 13.90
C HIS A 107 -31.01 7.42 14.20
N SER A 108 -31.66 6.84 15.20
CA SER A 108 -33.10 7.02 15.42
C SER A 108 -33.51 8.41 15.89
N VAL A 109 -32.59 9.17 16.47
CA VAL A 109 -32.89 10.50 17.05
C VAL A 109 -31.80 11.56 16.83
N GLU A 110 -30.64 11.18 16.28
CA GLU A 110 -29.50 12.10 16.14
C GLU A 110 -29.33 12.45 14.67
N HIS A 111 -29.95 13.55 14.27
CA HIS A 111 -29.82 14.10 12.94
C HIS A 111 -29.31 15.54 13.05
N ALA A 112 -28.21 15.82 12.37
CA ALA A 112 -27.62 17.14 12.36
C ALA A 112 -27.70 17.73 10.95
N TYR A 113 -28.06 19.00 10.91
CA TYR A 113 -28.05 19.80 9.69
C TYR A 113 -27.21 21.04 9.94
N THR A 114 -26.39 21.37 8.97
CA THR A 114 -25.75 22.67 8.90
C THR A 114 -25.66 23.09 7.45
N SER A 115 -25.13 24.27 7.20
CA SER A 115 -24.91 24.72 5.84
C SER A 115 -23.58 25.41 5.71
N ALA A 116 -22.88 25.08 4.64
CA ALA A 116 -21.62 25.69 4.27
C ALA A 116 -21.69 25.99 2.78
N MET A 117 -21.30 27.21 2.40
CA MET A 117 -21.45 27.70 1.04
C MET A 117 -22.88 27.48 0.50
N ASN A 118 -23.02 26.95 -0.72
CA ASN A 118 -24.28 26.62 -1.38
C ASN A 118 -24.78 25.19 -1.09
N TYR A 119 -24.22 24.53 -0.07
CA TYR A 119 -24.65 23.18 0.32
C TYR A 119 -25.41 23.20 1.64
N VAL A 120 -26.25 22.18 1.83
CA VAL A 120 -26.68 21.71 3.14
C VAL A 120 -25.90 20.43 3.45
N ILE A 121 -25.26 20.42 4.62
CA ILE A 121 -24.56 19.25 5.15
C ILE A 121 -25.53 18.52 6.06
N ILE A 122 -25.72 17.23 5.81
CA ILE A 122 -26.63 16.33 6.51
C ILE A 122 -25.78 15.23 7.14
N ALA A 123 -25.88 15.04 8.45
CA ALA A 123 -25.18 14.00 9.16
C ALA A 123 -26.13 13.21 10.07
N SER A 124 -26.07 11.88 9.97
CA SER A 124 -26.80 10.98 10.87
C SER A 124 -26.09 9.63 10.89
N SER A 125 -25.68 9.15 12.07
CA SER A 125 -24.83 7.96 12.21
C SER A 125 -23.55 8.08 11.33
N ASN A 126 -23.18 7.00 10.63
CA ASN A 126 -22.03 6.94 9.73
C ASN A 126 -22.29 7.57 8.35
N VAL A 127 -23.52 8.01 8.07
CA VAL A 127 -23.87 8.57 6.76
C VAL A 127 -23.83 10.09 6.82
N LYS A 128 -23.05 10.69 5.93
CA LYS A 128 -22.89 12.14 5.81
C LYS A 128 -23.05 12.51 4.34
N LYS A 129 -24.01 13.39 4.05
CA LYS A 129 -24.32 13.84 2.68
C LYS A 129 -24.18 15.35 2.59
N LYS A 130 -23.91 15.84 1.38
CA LYS A 130 -24.10 17.24 0.99
C LYS A 130 -25.17 17.33 -0.09
N ASP A 131 -26.04 18.32 0.02
CA ASP A 131 -27.11 18.63 -0.93
C ASP A 131 -26.90 20.03 -1.50
N ASP A 132 -26.83 20.16 -2.83
CA ASP A 132 -26.67 21.44 -3.53
C ASP A 132 -27.98 22.06 -4.02
N GLY A 133 -29.11 21.45 -3.73
CA GLY A 133 -30.41 21.83 -4.25
C GLY A 133 -30.90 20.92 -5.38
N THR A 134 -29.99 20.21 -6.04
CA THR A 134 -30.27 19.34 -7.19
C THR A 134 -29.86 17.90 -6.89
N ASP A 135 -28.60 17.69 -6.51
CA ASP A 135 -27.99 16.39 -6.27
C ASP A 135 -27.58 16.20 -4.81
N PHE A 136 -27.52 14.93 -4.40
CA PHE A 136 -26.87 14.50 -3.16
C PHE A 136 -25.53 13.85 -3.44
N ARG A 137 -24.51 14.20 -2.65
CA ARG A 137 -23.17 13.61 -2.74
C ARG A 137 -22.69 13.18 -1.36
N ASP A 138 -21.88 12.14 -1.29
CA ASP A 138 -21.23 11.73 -0.04
C ASP A 138 -20.28 12.83 0.45
N LEU A 139 -20.30 13.11 1.75
CA LEU A 139 -19.39 14.08 2.36
C LEU A 139 -18.05 13.42 2.66
N GLY A 140 -16.98 14.00 2.13
CA GLY A 140 -15.63 13.48 2.27
C GLY A 140 -15.25 12.50 1.16
N ILE A 141 -14.07 11.89 1.30
CA ILE A 141 -13.54 10.90 0.36
C ILE A 141 -13.64 9.53 1.00
N GLU A 142 -14.10 8.56 0.22
CA GLU A 142 -14.24 7.18 0.65
C GLU A 142 -12.89 6.63 1.16
N ILE A 143 -12.95 6.03 2.36
CA ILE A 143 -11.83 5.26 2.91
C ILE A 143 -11.66 4.01 2.04
N PRO A 144 -10.43 3.65 1.62
CA PRO A 144 -10.20 2.38 0.93
C PRO A 144 -10.85 1.21 1.70
N GLY A 145 -11.62 0.38 1.00
CA GLY A 145 -12.43 -0.66 1.63
C GLY A 145 -11.59 -1.84 2.14
N ALA A 146 -10.46 -2.09 1.49
CA ALA A 146 -9.48 -3.10 1.87
C ALA A 146 -8.09 -2.49 2.17
N ALA A 147 -7.28 -3.26 2.89
CA ALA A 147 -5.85 -3.00 2.98
C ALA A 147 -5.18 -3.24 1.62
N PRO A 148 -4.12 -2.48 1.26
CA PRO A 148 -3.41 -2.71 0.01
C PRO A 148 -2.75 -4.10 0.03
N ALA A 149 -2.81 -4.79 -1.11
CA ALA A 149 -2.13 -6.07 -1.27
C ALA A 149 -0.64 -5.83 -1.49
N VAL A 150 0.20 -6.61 -0.81
CA VAL A 150 1.66 -6.46 -0.86
C VAL A 150 2.29 -7.78 -1.26
N LEU A 151 3.25 -7.71 -2.18
CA LEU A 151 4.03 -8.85 -2.65
C LEU A 151 5.49 -8.44 -2.76
N ALA A 152 6.38 -9.30 -2.28
CA ALA A 152 7.81 -9.14 -2.49
C ALA A 152 8.09 -9.59 -3.92
N ASP A 153 8.67 -8.73 -4.73
CA ASP A 153 9.12 -9.15 -6.04
C ASP A 153 10.25 -10.17 -5.88
N PRO A 154 10.38 -11.13 -6.81
CA PRO A 154 11.52 -12.04 -6.80
C PRO A 154 12.81 -11.23 -6.92
N LYS A 155 13.83 -11.64 -6.18
CA LYS A 155 15.19 -11.11 -6.35
C LYS A 155 15.61 -11.28 -7.81
N GLN A 156 16.29 -10.28 -8.37
CA GLN A 156 16.93 -10.47 -9.67
C GLN A 156 18.17 -11.34 -9.47
N THR A 157 18.40 -12.26 -10.39
CA THR A 157 19.58 -13.12 -10.40
C THR A 157 20.44 -12.72 -11.58
N LEU A 158 21.73 -12.51 -11.33
CA LEU A 158 22.76 -12.29 -12.32
C LEU A 158 23.71 -13.48 -12.31
N ASP A 159 23.74 -14.20 -13.41
CA ASP A 159 24.72 -15.26 -13.62
C ASP A 159 26.11 -14.66 -13.88
N VAL A 160 27.06 -15.07 -13.07
CA VAL A 160 28.46 -14.68 -13.16
C VAL A 160 29.37 -15.91 -13.26
N SER A 161 28.86 -17.06 -13.67
CA SER A 161 29.66 -18.29 -13.86
C SER A 161 30.58 -18.24 -15.07
N GLY A 162 30.27 -17.38 -16.03
CA GLY A 162 30.90 -17.36 -17.34
C GLY A 162 30.57 -18.61 -18.15
N ASN A 163 31.25 -18.80 -19.27
CA ASN A 163 31.12 -19.99 -20.09
C ASN A 163 31.76 -21.19 -19.38
N TYR A 164 30.96 -22.17 -18.93
CA TYR A 164 31.48 -23.37 -18.28
C TYR A 164 32.56 -24.09 -19.11
N LEU A 165 32.41 -24.16 -20.44
CA LEU A 165 33.42 -24.77 -21.32
C LEU A 165 34.70 -23.95 -21.49
N GLY A 166 34.70 -22.69 -21.02
CA GLY A 166 35.85 -21.79 -21.02
C GLY A 166 36.78 -22.01 -19.84
N TYR A 167 36.42 -22.85 -18.86
CA TYR A 167 37.29 -23.13 -17.73
C TYR A 167 38.51 -23.96 -18.13
N THR A 168 39.67 -23.55 -17.65
CA THR A 168 40.93 -24.29 -17.76
C THR A 168 41.34 -24.83 -16.39
N LEU A 169 41.91 -26.04 -16.39
CA LEU A 169 42.46 -26.64 -15.19
C LEU A 169 43.94 -26.33 -15.12
N GLU A 170 44.30 -25.59 -14.09
CA GLU A 170 45.63 -25.05 -13.89
C GLU A 170 46.45 -25.84 -12.88
N GLU A 171 45.78 -26.44 -11.90
CA GLU A 171 46.37 -27.35 -10.93
C GLU A 171 45.35 -28.45 -10.61
N GLY A 172 45.80 -29.71 -10.54
CA GLY A 172 44.93 -30.86 -10.37
C GLY A 172 44.98 -31.83 -11.56
N THR A 173 43.99 -32.71 -11.66
CA THR A 173 43.81 -33.62 -12.79
C THR A 173 42.33 -33.77 -13.15
N LEU A 174 42.05 -34.30 -14.36
CA LEU A 174 40.70 -34.68 -14.82
C LEU A 174 39.66 -33.56 -14.76
N LEU A 175 39.78 -32.54 -15.62
CA LEU A 175 38.69 -31.57 -15.83
C LEU A 175 37.60 -32.20 -16.70
N THR A 176 36.37 -32.27 -16.18
CA THR A 176 35.20 -32.81 -16.87
C THR A 176 34.00 -31.90 -16.72
N TYR A 177 33.03 -32.07 -17.63
CA TYR A 177 31.78 -31.32 -17.69
C TYR A 177 30.61 -32.31 -17.66
N PRO A 178 30.25 -32.83 -16.47
CA PRO A 178 29.20 -33.86 -16.34
C PRO A 178 27.82 -33.36 -16.78
N LYS A 179 27.57 -32.05 -16.70
CA LYS A 179 26.37 -31.36 -17.20
C LYS A 179 26.78 -30.06 -17.91
N VAL A 180 25.81 -29.42 -18.57
CA VAL A 180 26.04 -28.16 -19.30
C VAL A 180 26.56 -27.05 -18.37
N ASP A 181 26.09 -27.02 -17.13
CA ASP A 181 26.37 -25.95 -16.16
C ASP A 181 27.18 -26.46 -14.95
N GLU A 182 27.91 -27.57 -15.11
CA GLU A 182 28.65 -28.20 -14.00
C GLU A 182 30.09 -28.49 -14.42
N ILE A 183 31.02 -28.10 -13.56
CA ILE A 183 32.45 -28.40 -13.69
C ILE A 183 32.86 -29.36 -12.60
N GLN A 184 33.68 -30.33 -12.97
CA GLN A 184 34.26 -31.28 -12.04
C GLN A 184 35.76 -31.45 -12.30
N PHE A 185 36.55 -31.55 -11.23
CA PHE A 185 37.99 -31.80 -11.30
C PHE A 185 38.52 -32.55 -10.08
N LEU A 186 39.67 -33.22 -10.22
CA LEU A 186 40.42 -33.75 -9.10
C LEU A 186 41.48 -32.75 -8.63
N THR A 187 41.55 -32.56 -7.31
CA THR A 187 42.66 -31.86 -6.67
C THR A 187 43.97 -32.66 -6.79
N SER A 188 45.10 -31.97 -6.88
CA SER A 188 46.44 -32.55 -7.01
C SER A 188 46.81 -33.36 -5.77
N SER A 189 47.27 -34.59 -5.97
CA SER A 189 47.77 -35.45 -4.89
C SER A 189 49.10 -34.98 -4.30
N THR A 190 49.87 -34.17 -5.02
CA THR A 190 51.18 -33.67 -4.59
C THR A 190 51.06 -32.40 -3.73
N THR A 191 50.17 -31.49 -4.12
CA THR A 191 50.04 -30.16 -3.50
C THR A 191 48.79 -30.04 -2.63
N GLY A 192 47.83 -30.94 -2.78
CA GLY A 192 46.54 -30.85 -2.10
C GLY A 192 45.71 -29.66 -2.60
N ARG A 193 45.91 -29.19 -3.83
CA ARG A 193 45.09 -28.10 -4.39
C ARG A 193 44.56 -28.44 -5.76
N GLY A 194 43.42 -27.85 -6.10
CA GLY A 194 42.97 -27.76 -7.47
C GLY A 194 42.60 -26.33 -7.81
N ILE A 195 43.04 -25.86 -8.97
CA ILE A 195 42.82 -24.49 -9.44
C ILE A 195 42.19 -24.59 -10.82
N VAL A 196 41.01 -23.99 -10.95
CA VAL A 196 40.37 -23.77 -12.25
C VAL A 196 40.17 -22.29 -12.48
N GLN A 197 40.23 -21.87 -13.74
CA GLN A 197 40.11 -20.47 -14.12
C GLN A 197 39.27 -20.30 -15.37
N ASN A 198 38.53 -19.21 -15.46
CA ASN A 198 37.79 -18.81 -16.66
C ASN A 198 38.11 -17.35 -16.97
N GLU A 199 38.67 -17.09 -18.16
CA GLU A 199 38.98 -15.74 -18.62
C GLU A 199 37.81 -15.17 -19.43
N GLU A 200 36.89 -14.51 -18.71
CA GLU A 200 35.73 -13.87 -19.32
C GLU A 200 35.48 -12.49 -18.71
N ASN A 201 35.12 -11.54 -19.58
CA ASN A 201 34.72 -10.21 -19.13
C ASN A 201 33.31 -10.27 -18.55
N ILE A 202 33.18 -10.08 -17.24
CA ILE A 202 31.91 -10.15 -16.52
C ILE A 202 31.63 -8.79 -15.90
N ASN A 203 30.43 -8.25 -16.14
CA ASN A 203 29.93 -7.10 -15.38
C ASN A 203 28.96 -7.61 -14.31
N SER A 204 29.47 -7.83 -13.09
CA SER A 204 28.67 -8.36 -11.98
C SER A 204 27.70 -7.34 -11.35
N THR A 205 27.56 -6.15 -11.91
CA THR A 205 26.64 -5.10 -11.44
C THR A 205 25.39 -4.96 -12.32
N ASN A 206 25.36 -5.66 -13.47
CA ASN A 206 24.34 -5.46 -14.48
C ASN A 206 23.23 -6.53 -14.40
N PHE A 207 22.19 -6.27 -13.62
CA PHE A 207 21.02 -7.14 -13.49
C PHE A 207 20.02 -6.95 -14.65
N GLY A 208 20.49 -7.00 -15.90
CA GLY A 208 19.69 -6.98 -17.13
C GLY A 208 19.13 -5.63 -17.57
N ASN A 209 18.68 -4.78 -16.64
CA ASN A 209 18.04 -3.48 -16.96
C ASN A 209 18.52 -2.29 -16.10
N ALA A 210 19.46 -2.51 -15.17
CA ALA A 210 20.08 -1.47 -14.37
C ALA A 210 21.57 -1.81 -14.19
N SER A 211 22.44 -0.91 -14.64
CA SER A 211 23.89 -0.99 -14.45
C SER A 211 24.33 -0.10 -13.29
N GLY A 212 25.46 -0.43 -12.65
CA GLY A 212 26.05 0.39 -11.59
C GLY A 212 25.49 0.13 -10.17
N ASN A 213 24.90 -1.04 -9.95
CA ASN A 213 24.37 -1.45 -8.64
C ASN A 213 25.33 -2.47 -7.99
N ASP A 214 26.51 -2.04 -7.56
CA ASP A 214 27.43 -2.85 -6.76
C ASP A 214 27.05 -2.85 -5.27
N ASN A 215 25.79 -3.22 -4.98
CA ASN A 215 25.27 -3.11 -3.62
C ASN A 215 26.04 -4.04 -2.66
N PRO A 216 26.58 -3.50 -1.55
CA PRO A 216 27.20 -4.28 -0.49
C PRO A 216 26.38 -5.48 0.02
N ASP A 217 25.04 -5.40 -0.07
CA ASP A 217 24.09 -6.43 0.40
C ASP A 217 23.62 -7.40 -0.70
N ASP A 218 24.17 -7.34 -1.93
CA ASP A 218 23.93 -8.40 -2.92
C ASP A 218 24.46 -9.74 -2.40
N ILE A 219 23.74 -10.82 -2.67
CA ILE A 219 24.11 -12.16 -2.20
C ILE A 219 24.80 -12.91 -3.32
N PHE A 220 26.10 -13.17 -3.15
CA PHE A 220 26.83 -14.16 -3.93
C PHE A 220 26.39 -15.56 -3.53
N LYS A 221 26.28 -16.47 -4.51
CA LYS A 221 25.93 -17.86 -4.30
C LYS A 221 26.69 -18.78 -5.26
N ILE A 222 27.20 -19.88 -4.72
CA ILE A 222 27.79 -20.99 -5.48
C ILE A 222 27.30 -22.33 -4.91
N ASN A 223 27.00 -23.27 -5.79
CA ASN A 223 26.79 -24.65 -5.39
C ASN A 223 28.12 -25.39 -5.53
N PHE A 224 28.55 -26.05 -4.46
CA PHE A 224 29.86 -26.69 -4.40
C PHE A 224 29.75 -28.07 -3.78
N GLU A 225 30.32 -29.07 -4.44
CA GLU A 225 30.39 -30.45 -4.02
C GLU A 225 31.84 -30.86 -3.79
N VAL A 226 32.05 -31.62 -2.73
CA VAL A 226 33.30 -32.32 -2.45
C VAL A 226 32.98 -33.78 -2.20
N ALA A 227 33.74 -34.68 -2.83
CA ALA A 227 33.49 -36.12 -2.69
C ALA A 227 33.63 -36.61 -1.24
N ASP A 228 34.48 -35.96 -0.44
CA ASP A 228 34.60 -36.17 0.99
C ASP A 228 34.91 -34.84 1.69
N SER A 229 33.90 -34.29 2.37
CA SER A 229 34.02 -33.02 3.12
C SER A 229 35.06 -33.07 4.24
N SER A 230 35.41 -34.25 4.77
CA SER A 230 36.46 -34.38 5.79
C SER A 230 37.87 -34.07 5.26
N LYS A 231 38.03 -34.07 3.93
CA LYS A 231 39.30 -33.77 3.27
C LYS A 231 39.43 -32.30 2.87
N LEU A 232 38.33 -31.55 2.86
CA LEU A 232 38.34 -30.13 2.52
C LEU A 232 39.12 -29.35 3.59
N VAL A 233 39.96 -28.42 3.14
CA VAL A 233 40.64 -27.45 4.01
C VAL A 233 40.01 -26.07 3.82
N LYS A 234 39.88 -25.63 2.56
CA LYS A 234 39.17 -24.40 2.20
C LYS A 234 38.83 -24.34 0.71
N LEU A 235 37.82 -23.55 0.40
CA LEU A 235 37.52 -23.04 -0.93
C LEU A 235 37.84 -21.53 -0.97
N ARG A 236 38.50 -21.07 -2.02
CA ARG A 236 38.71 -19.65 -2.32
C ARG A 236 38.17 -19.33 -3.70
N ILE A 237 37.39 -18.27 -3.79
CA ILE A 237 36.81 -17.77 -5.04
C ILE A 237 37.35 -16.37 -5.26
N GLU A 238 37.91 -16.13 -6.43
CA GLU A 238 38.51 -14.85 -6.79
C GLU A 238 37.93 -14.36 -8.11
N PHE A 239 37.41 -13.15 -8.10
CA PHE A 239 37.05 -12.41 -9.30
C PHE A 239 38.22 -11.51 -9.68
N ALA A 240 38.92 -11.85 -10.76
CA ALA A 240 40.09 -11.13 -11.22
C ALA A 240 39.67 -9.79 -11.85
N LEU A 241 40.34 -8.70 -11.49
CA LEU A 241 40.13 -7.38 -12.11
C LEU A 241 41.23 -7.03 -13.13
N VAL A 242 42.16 -7.96 -13.32
CA VAL A 242 43.25 -7.95 -14.29
C VAL A 242 43.19 -9.25 -15.09
N PRO A 243 43.79 -9.30 -16.29
CA PRO A 243 43.97 -10.55 -17.02
C PRO A 243 44.59 -11.61 -16.11
N LEU A 244 44.09 -12.84 -16.22
CA LEU A 244 44.58 -13.95 -15.41
C LEU A 244 46.05 -14.24 -15.79
N PRO A 245 46.94 -14.46 -14.80
CA PRO A 245 48.36 -14.70 -15.07
C PRO A 245 48.57 -16.05 -15.75
N ILE A 246 49.54 -16.08 -16.65
CA ILE A 246 49.96 -17.28 -17.40
C ILE A 246 50.48 -18.36 -16.44
N THR A 247 51.08 -17.95 -15.32
CA THR A 247 51.49 -18.88 -14.25
C THR A 247 50.38 -18.90 -13.19
N PRO A 248 49.59 -19.98 -13.11
CA PRO A 248 48.35 -19.97 -12.34
C PRO A 248 48.53 -19.97 -10.82
N THR A 249 49.75 -20.22 -10.33
CA THR A 249 50.10 -20.14 -8.91
C THR A 249 50.48 -18.74 -8.47
N GLU A 250 50.62 -17.78 -9.39
CA GLU A 250 50.91 -16.39 -9.05
C GLU A 250 49.67 -15.69 -8.46
N PRO A 251 49.85 -14.89 -7.40
CA PRO A 251 48.76 -14.11 -6.82
C PRO A 251 48.24 -13.06 -7.82
N LEU A 252 46.93 -12.84 -7.83
CA LEU A 252 46.32 -11.76 -8.63
C LEU A 252 46.68 -10.40 -8.04
N SER A 253 47.10 -9.45 -8.87
CA SER A 253 47.50 -8.11 -8.40
C SER A 253 46.30 -7.23 -8.02
N ASP A 254 45.18 -7.35 -8.73
CA ASP A 254 43.88 -6.78 -8.36
C ASP A 254 42.77 -7.83 -8.51
N SER A 255 42.03 -8.09 -7.43
CA SER A 255 40.90 -9.02 -7.42
C SER A 255 39.93 -8.73 -6.27
N TYR A 256 38.73 -9.29 -6.33
CA TYR A 256 37.89 -9.50 -5.15
C TYR A 256 37.93 -10.98 -4.79
N PHE A 257 38.16 -11.31 -3.52
CA PHE A 257 38.17 -12.70 -3.10
C PHE A 257 37.37 -12.95 -1.82
N ILE A 258 36.90 -14.18 -1.69
CA ILE A 258 36.32 -14.72 -0.47
C ILE A 258 36.86 -16.12 -0.21
N GLU A 259 36.97 -16.50 1.06
CA GLU A 259 37.38 -17.84 1.48
C GLU A 259 36.31 -18.48 2.36
N PHE A 260 35.93 -19.71 2.00
CA PHE A 260 35.08 -20.58 2.81
C PHE A 260 35.97 -21.66 3.45
N PRO A 261 36.36 -21.52 4.73
CA PRO A 261 37.13 -22.55 5.42
C PRO A 261 36.27 -23.82 5.60
N ALA A 262 36.90 -24.98 5.80
CA ALA A 262 36.18 -26.23 6.07
C ALA A 262 35.29 -26.19 7.33
N SER A 263 35.53 -25.23 8.23
CA SER A 263 34.70 -24.97 9.41
C SER A 263 33.48 -24.08 9.15
N ASP A 264 33.26 -23.60 7.92
CA ASP A 264 32.10 -22.79 7.59
C ASP A 264 30.80 -23.59 7.81
N PRO A 265 29.81 -23.05 8.54
CA PRO A 265 28.58 -23.77 8.85
C PRO A 265 27.69 -24.07 7.63
N GLN A 266 27.98 -23.47 6.48
CA GLN A 266 27.23 -23.70 5.24
C GLN A 266 27.61 -25.00 4.53
N TRP A 267 28.70 -25.66 4.95
CA TRP A 267 29.08 -26.97 4.43
C TRP A 267 28.11 -28.05 4.92
N ASN A 268 27.52 -28.78 3.97
CA ASN A 268 26.87 -30.03 4.25
C ASN A 268 27.94 -31.11 4.49
N ILE A 269 27.95 -31.67 5.69
CA ILE A 269 28.93 -32.68 6.09
C ILE A 269 28.52 -34.05 5.53
N GLY A 270 29.42 -34.68 4.80
CA GLY A 270 29.24 -36.01 4.20
C GLY A 270 30.13 -36.25 2.98
N THR A 271 29.73 -37.24 2.19
CA THR A 271 30.36 -37.65 0.92
C THR A 271 29.41 -37.42 -0.23
N ASP A 272 29.89 -36.85 -1.33
CA ASP A 272 29.10 -36.56 -2.54
C ASP A 272 27.82 -35.75 -2.24
N ILE A 273 27.97 -34.67 -1.47
CA ILE A 273 26.86 -33.77 -1.10
C ILE A 273 27.19 -32.34 -1.52
N PHE A 274 26.26 -31.75 -2.27
CA PHE A 274 26.30 -30.33 -2.60
C PHE A 274 26.02 -29.45 -1.38
N SER A 275 26.85 -28.43 -1.22
CA SER A 275 26.65 -27.31 -0.29
C SER A 275 26.31 -26.06 -1.08
N VAL A 276 25.43 -25.23 -0.53
CA VAL A 276 25.10 -23.93 -1.12
C VAL A 276 25.79 -22.86 -0.29
N LEU A 277 26.87 -22.31 -0.83
CA LEU A 277 27.68 -21.32 -0.13
C LEU A 277 27.22 -19.92 -0.54
N GLN A 278 26.99 -19.08 0.46
CA GLN A 278 26.50 -17.72 0.28
C GLN A 278 27.37 -16.73 1.04
N ALA A 279 27.49 -15.54 0.48
CA ALA A 279 28.13 -14.40 1.12
C ALA A 279 27.56 -13.10 0.58
N LYS A 280 27.65 -12.02 1.34
CA LYS A 280 27.37 -10.70 0.82
C LYS A 280 28.51 -10.24 -0.10
N ARG A 281 28.21 -9.38 -1.07
CA ARG A 281 29.24 -8.71 -1.88
C ARG A 281 30.25 -7.96 -1.00
N SER A 282 29.80 -7.39 0.11
CA SER A 282 30.66 -6.73 1.11
C SER A 282 31.57 -7.66 1.90
N ASP A 283 31.33 -8.97 1.90
CA ASP A 283 32.20 -9.94 2.57
C ASP A 283 33.45 -10.26 1.74
N PHE A 284 33.46 -9.91 0.45
CA PHE A 284 34.64 -10.06 -0.40
C PHE A 284 35.71 -9.03 -0.04
N THR A 285 36.94 -9.50 0.12
CA THR A 285 38.10 -8.66 0.32
C THR A 285 38.65 -8.21 -1.03
N LYS A 286 38.82 -6.90 -1.22
CA LYS A 286 39.53 -6.36 -2.38
C LYS A 286 41.05 -6.50 -2.17
N GLN A 287 41.71 -7.17 -3.10
CA GLN A 287 43.15 -7.19 -3.25
C GLN A 287 43.56 -6.17 -4.31
N GLY A 288 44.65 -5.45 -4.06
CA GLY A 288 45.12 -4.35 -4.92
C GLY A 288 44.50 -3.00 -4.56
N ASN A 289 45.09 -1.93 -5.10
CA ASN A 289 44.83 -0.54 -4.67
C ASN A 289 44.18 0.33 -5.76
N ASP A 290 43.91 -0.23 -6.95
CA ASP A 290 43.33 0.55 -8.05
C ASP A 290 41.83 0.76 -7.82
N ALA A 291 41.44 1.97 -7.47
CA ALA A 291 40.03 2.34 -7.24
C ALA A 291 39.18 2.32 -8.51
N SER A 292 39.78 2.40 -9.71
CA SER A 292 39.05 2.36 -10.99
C SER A 292 38.58 0.95 -11.36
N LYS A 293 39.19 -0.07 -10.76
CA LYS A 293 38.82 -1.47 -10.95
C LYS A 293 37.75 -1.88 -9.94
N THR A 294 36.54 -2.06 -10.41
CA THR A 294 35.35 -2.36 -9.61
C THR A 294 34.71 -3.68 -10.07
N TRP A 295 33.61 -4.06 -9.42
CA TRP A 295 32.75 -5.18 -9.80
C TRP A 295 32.21 -5.15 -11.24
N GLU A 296 32.34 -4.01 -11.94
CA GLU A 296 31.99 -3.83 -13.35
C GLU A 296 33.04 -4.39 -14.32
N PHE A 297 34.28 -4.55 -13.87
CA PHE A 297 35.44 -4.84 -14.72
C PHE A 297 36.11 -6.18 -14.39
N ILE A 298 35.31 -7.20 -14.06
CA ILE A 298 35.85 -8.55 -13.85
C ILE A 298 36.37 -9.07 -15.18
N LYS A 299 37.60 -9.60 -15.17
CA LYS A 299 38.33 -10.18 -16.31
C LYS A 299 38.37 -11.70 -16.29
N GLY A 300 37.98 -12.30 -15.17
CA GLY A 300 37.87 -13.73 -15.06
C GLY A 300 37.56 -14.17 -13.64
N ILE A 301 37.40 -15.47 -13.47
CA ILE A 301 37.12 -16.13 -12.20
C ILE A 301 38.21 -17.16 -11.97
N ARG A 302 38.73 -17.22 -10.76
CA ARG A 302 39.63 -18.28 -10.30
C ARG A 302 39.01 -18.94 -9.08
N ILE A 303 38.90 -20.26 -9.14
CA ILE A 303 38.43 -21.07 -8.02
C ILE A 303 39.59 -21.94 -7.58
N THR A 304 39.98 -21.80 -6.32
CA THR A 304 41.06 -22.57 -5.70
C THR A 304 40.49 -23.39 -4.56
N VAL A 305 40.65 -24.70 -4.64
CA VAL A 305 40.27 -25.63 -3.58
C VAL A 305 41.53 -26.17 -2.94
N THR A 306 41.59 -26.19 -1.61
CA THR A 306 42.67 -26.81 -0.85
C THR A 306 42.11 -27.99 -0.06
N THR A 307 42.78 -29.12 -0.12
CA THR A 307 42.37 -30.41 0.45
C THR A 307 43.57 -31.12 1.10
N SER A 308 43.30 -31.99 2.06
CA SER A 308 44.33 -32.81 2.73
C SER A 308 44.77 -34.03 1.92
N SER A 309 43.98 -34.41 0.91
CA SER A 309 44.28 -35.46 -0.07
C SER A 309 43.61 -35.15 -1.41
N SER A 310 44.04 -35.81 -2.48
CA SER A 310 43.35 -35.74 -3.77
C SER A 310 41.91 -36.25 -3.61
N ILE A 311 40.96 -35.38 -3.95
CA ILE A 311 39.53 -35.65 -3.98
C ILE A 311 38.93 -35.02 -5.24
N LEU A 312 37.82 -35.59 -5.68
CA LEU A 312 36.95 -35.03 -6.70
C LEU A 312 36.14 -33.87 -6.10
N VAL A 313 36.03 -32.79 -6.86
CA VAL A 313 35.23 -31.62 -6.49
C VAL A 313 34.41 -31.20 -7.70
N SER A 314 33.20 -30.71 -7.44
CA SER A 314 32.28 -30.23 -8.47
C SER A 314 31.73 -28.87 -8.06
N PHE A 315 31.41 -28.01 -9.03
CA PHE A 315 30.63 -26.81 -8.75
C PHE A 315 29.73 -26.45 -9.92
N ASP A 316 28.63 -25.80 -9.58
CA ASP A 316 27.68 -25.22 -10.52
C ASP A 316 27.13 -23.90 -9.95
N VAL A 317 26.38 -23.18 -10.79
CA VAL A 317 25.60 -21.99 -10.45
C VAL A 317 26.41 -20.96 -9.65
N ILE A 318 27.10 -20.07 -10.35
CA ILE A 318 27.78 -18.93 -9.72
C ILE A 318 26.96 -17.68 -10.02
N VAL A 319 26.24 -17.15 -9.02
CA VAL A 319 25.30 -16.05 -9.23
C VAL A 319 25.43 -14.97 -8.18
N PHE A 320 25.02 -13.76 -8.54
CA PHE A 320 24.61 -12.72 -7.57
C PHE A 320 23.09 -12.59 -7.58
N GLU A 321 22.47 -12.53 -6.40
CA GLU A 321 21.06 -12.20 -6.21
C GLU A 321 20.93 -10.79 -5.61
N GLY A 322 20.19 -9.89 -6.26
CA GLY A 322 20.06 -8.50 -5.83
C GLY A 322 19.50 -7.57 -6.91
N GLY A 323 20.15 -6.42 -7.12
CA GLY A 323 19.96 -5.58 -8.32
C GLY A 323 18.85 -4.51 -8.27
N GLN A 324 17.61 -4.84 -7.92
CA GLN A 324 16.49 -3.88 -7.92
C GLN A 324 15.59 -4.03 -6.67
N GLY A 325 15.40 -2.91 -5.98
CA GLY A 325 14.63 -2.82 -4.73
C GLY A 325 15.51 -3.01 -3.50
N GLN A 326 15.84 -1.90 -2.85
CA GLN A 326 16.77 -1.84 -1.71
C GLN A 326 16.05 -1.99 -0.36
N LEU A 327 14.87 -2.60 -0.34
CA LEU A 327 14.12 -2.74 0.89
C LEU A 327 14.70 -3.90 1.71
N ASN A 328 15.16 -3.55 2.91
CA ASN A 328 15.72 -4.47 3.88
C ASN A 328 14.98 -4.28 5.19
N GLY A 329 14.21 -5.30 5.59
CA GLY A 329 13.47 -5.29 6.84
C GLY A 329 11.99 -5.58 6.70
N ARG A 330 11.22 -5.18 7.72
CA ARG A 330 9.79 -5.44 7.83
C ARG A 330 9.02 -4.20 7.46
N TYR A 331 8.18 -4.29 6.44
CA TYR A 331 7.39 -3.18 5.95
C TYR A 331 5.90 -3.47 6.10
N GLN A 332 5.14 -2.41 6.31
CA GLN A 332 3.69 -2.45 6.34
C GLN A 332 3.18 -1.17 5.69
N TYR A 333 2.17 -1.30 4.84
CA TYR A 333 1.68 -0.22 3.99
C TYR A 333 0.24 0.14 4.34
N VAL A 334 -0.10 1.40 4.11
CA VAL A 334 -1.47 1.92 4.17
C VAL A 334 -1.75 2.65 2.86
N GLN A 335 -3.02 2.70 2.49
CA GLN A 335 -3.50 3.47 1.34
C GLN A 335 -4.26 4.69 1.80
N VAL A 336 -4.14 5.77 1.02
CA VAL A 336 -4.97 6.97 1.12
C VAL A 336 -5.50 7.28 -0.27
N ASN A 337 -6.82 7.39 -0.41
CA ASN A 337 -7.44 7.86 -1.64
C ASN A 337 -7.32 9.38 -1.69
N VAL A 338 -6.93 9.92 -2.84
CA VAL A 338 -6.75 11.37 -3.03
C VAL A 338 -7.67 11.85 -4.13
N HIS A 339 -8.53 12.81 -3.80
CA HIS A 339 -9.28 13.56 -4.80
C HIS A 339 -8.47 14.78 -5.24
N ASN A 340 -8.31 14.95 -6.55
CA ASN A 340 -7.65 16.10 -7.14
C ASN A 340 -8.70 17.00 -7.81
N ASP A 341 -8.90 18.19 -7.26
CA ASP A 341 -9.76 19.21 -7.83
C ASP A 341 -8.91 20.42 -8.26
N SER A 342 -8.63 20.52 -9.56
CA SER A 342 -7.83 21.59 -10.17
C SER A 342 -6.52 21.94 -9.42
N GLY A 343 -5.81 20.93 -8.92
CA GLY A 343 -4.53 21.09 -8.21
C GLY A 343 -4.64 21.12 -6.68
N ARG A 344 -5.85 21.08 -6.12
CA ARG A 344 -6.06 20.85 -4.69
C ARG A 344 -6.19 19.36 -4.42
N LEU A 345 -5.25 18.81 -3.64
CA LEU A 345 -5.26 17.42 -3.22
C LEU A 345 -5.93 17.29 -1.86
N SER A 346 -7.00 16.52 -1.80
CA SER A 346 -7.72 16.20 -0.56
C SER A 346 -7.56 14.71 -0.25
N PRO A 347 -7.02 14.33 0.93
CA PRO A 347 -6.85 12.92 1.30
C PRO A 347 -8.09 12.34 2.01
N SER A 348 -8.35 11.05 1.81
CA SER A 348 -9.24 10.25 2.66
C SER A 348 -8.56 9.92 4.00
N PRO A 349 -9.31 9.39 4.99
CA PRO A 349 -8.71 8.61 6.06
C PRO A 349 -7.92 7.41 5.51
N VAL A 350 -6.96 6.92 6.30
CA VAL A 350 -6.09 5.79 5.92
C VAL A 350 -6.86 4.47 5.91
N SER A 351 -6.48 3.56 5.01
CA SER A 351 -6.97 2.18 4.98
C SER A 351 -6.56 1.40 6.24
N ALA A 352 -7.10 0.19 6.37
CA ALA A 352 -6.46 -0.84 7.20
C ALA A 352 -5.02 -1.09 6.72
N LYS A 353 -4.14 -1.47 7.65
CA LYS A 353 -2.74 -1.78 7.32
C LYS A 353 -2.65 -3.08 6.53
N SER A 354 -1.74 -3.16 5.56
CA SER A 354 -1.41 -4.39 4.84
C SER A 354 -0.90 -5.47 5.80
N LEU A 355 -0.76 -6.71 5.30
CA LEU A 355 0.10 -7.69 5.95
C LEU A 355 1.54 -7.16 6.06
N THR A 356 2.27 -7.61 7.08
CA THR A 356 3.71 -7.30 7.19
C THR A 356 4.48 -8.12 6.15
N ILE A 357 5.30 -7.45 5.36
CA ILE A 357 6.18 -8.08 4.38
C ILE A 357 7.63 -7.96 4.81
N VAL A 358 8.38 -9.04 4.67
CA VAL A 358 9.84 -9.04 4.89
C VAL A 358 10.51 -8.88 3.53
N ALA A 359 11.22 -7.78 3.34
CA ALA A 359 12.06 -7.56 2.17
C ALA A 359 13.53 -7.81 2.55
N ALA A 360 14.24 -8.51 1.68
CA ALA A 360 15.66 -8.80 1.80
C ALA A 360 16.30 -8.58 0.43
N SER A 361 16.80 -7.37 0.20
CA SER A 361 17.35 -6.91 -1.08
C SER A 361 16.39 -7.13 -2.27
N GLN A 362 15.12 -6.79 -2.09
CA GLN A 362 14.09 -6.90 -3.13
C GLN A 362 13.09 -5.73 -3.09
N SER A 363 12.40 -5.47 -4.20
CA SER A 363 11.30 -4.51 -4.24
C SER A 363 10.03 -5.10 -3.64
N VAL A 364 9.12 -4.21 -3.21
CA VAL A 364 7.78 -4.59 -2.78
C VAL A 364 6.79 -3.98 -3.75
N LYS A 365 6.03 -4.84 -4.42
CA LYS A 365 4.87 -4.44 -5.21
C LYS A 365 3.69 -4.20 -4.27
N VAL A 366 3.17 -2.97 -4.31
CA VAL A 366 1.97 -2.57 -3.57
C VAL A 366 0.83 -2.36 -4.56
N THR A 367 -0.22 -3.17 -4.44
CA THR A 367 -1.43 -3.06 -5.27
C THR A 367 -2.52 -2.39 -4.44
N PRO A 368 -2.94 -1.15 -4.78
CA PRO A 368 -4.00 -0.45 -4.06
C PRO A 368 -5.38 -1.03 -4.35
N ASP A 369 -6.30 -0.84 -3.42
CA ASP A 369 -7.73 -1.09 -3.56
C ASP A 369 -8.40 0.08 -4.31
N PRO A 370 -8.99 -0.12 -5.50
CA PRO A 370 -9.54 0.99 -6.28
C PRO A 370 -10.75 1.62 -5.56
N PRO A 371 -10.85 2.97 -5.52
CA PRO A 371 -12.01 3.63 -4.92
C PRO A 371 -13.28 3.31 -5.72
N THR A 372 -14.39 3.04 -5.01
CA THR A 372 -15.67 2.70 -5.64
C THR A 372 -16.58 3.91 -5.83
N LYS A 373 -16.31 5.01 -5.13
CA LYS A 373 -17.06 6.26 -5.22
C LYS A 373 -16.15 7.48 -5.38
N ILE A 374 -16.60 8.45 -6.17
CA ILE A 374 -15.98 9.77 -6.26
C ILE A 374 -16.63 10.67 -5.20
N GLY A 375 -15.97 10.83 -4.06
CA GLY A 375 -16.33 11.83 -3.05
C GLY A 375 -15.99 13.25 -3.54
N GLN A 376 -16.78 14.25 -3.17
CA GLN A 376 -16.49 15.65 -3.48
C GLN A 376 -16.41 16.48 -2.19
N PHE A 377 -15.38 17.32 -2.06
CA PHE A 377 -15.25 18.26 -0.95
C PHE A 377 -16.25 19.44 -1.06
N PRO A 378 -16.61 20.12 0.05
CA PRO A 378 -17.31 21.41 0.01
C PRO A 378 -16.56 22.51 -0.75
#